data_AF-A0A6J5FMX8-F1
#
_entry.id   AF-A0A6J5FMX8-F1
#
_cell.length_a   1.000
_cell.length_b   1.000
_cell.length_c   1.000
_cell.angle_alpha   90.00
_cell.angle_beta   90.00
_cell.angle_gamma   90.00
#
_symmetry.space_group_name_H-M   'P 1'
#
loop_
_entity.id
_entity.type
_entity.pdbx_description
1 polymer ?
#
loop_
_entity_poly.entity_id
_entity_poly.type
_entity_poly.pdbx_seq_one_letter_code
_entity_poly.pdbx_strand_id
1 'polypeptide(L)'
;MNAVAQTVPLMPARTPLVEKLLREAIADPKKKQAILDATGWDPSMPSKILSNSAGVTLEHFNALFYALGLVVTTVGYMDYLAEGNVIGSNCRCARMNMGACGAAA
;
A
#
# COMPACT_ATOMS: atom_id res chain seq x y z
N MET A 1 -15.27 -9.05 42.56
CA MET A 1 -15.71 -8.45 41.28
C MET A 1 -14.47 -7.80 40.67
N ASN A 2 -13.81 -8.45 39.71
CA ASN A 2 -12.58 -7.92 39.11
C ASN A 2 -12.92 -7.28 37.77
N ALA A 3 -12.90 -5.95 37.73
CA ALA A 3 -12.99 -5.18 36.50
C ALA A 3 -11.64 -5.27 35.78
N VAL A 4 -11.57 -6.03 34.68
CA VAL A 4 -10.43 -6.01 33.77
C VAL A 4 -10.59 -4.78 32.89
N ALA A 5 -9.66 -3.83 33.01
CA ALA A 5 -9.62 -2.66 32.14
C ALA A 5 -9.40 -3.11 30.69
N GLN A 6 -10.41 -2.94 29.84
CA GLN A 6 -10.30 -3.20 28.41
C GLN A 6 -9.59 -2.02 27.76
N THR A 7 -8.43 -2.27 27.15
CA THR A 7 -7.74 -1.30 26.30
C THR A 7 -8.50 -1.19 24.98
N VAL A 8 -9.27 -0.12 24.82
CA VAL A 8 -9.91 0.21 23.55
C VAL A 8 -8.83 0.78 22.61
N PRO A 9 -8.56 0.17 21.45
CA PRO A 9 -7.64 0.76 20.47
C PRO A 9 -8.19 2.10 20.00
N LEU A 10 -7.42 3.18 20.18
CA LEU A 10 -7.81 4.56 19.83
C LEU A 10 -8.02 4.80 18.32
N MET A 11 -7.64 3.84 17.47
CA MET A 11 -7.85 3.90 16.02
C MET A 11 -8.29 2.53 15.51
N PRO A 12 -9.29 2.45 14.61
CA PRO A 12 -9.61 1.19 13.95
C PRO A 12 -8.36 0.71 13.20
N ALA A 13 -8.00 -0.55 13.38
CA ALA A 13 -6.93 -1.17 12.61
C ALA A 13 -7.26 -1.03 11.13
N ARG A 14 -6.46 -0.22 10.41
CA ARG A 14 -6.62 -0.07 8.96
C ARG A 14 -6.18 -1.37 8.31
N THR A 15 -7.04 -1.97 7.48
CA THR A 15 -6.67 -3.12 6.66
C THR A 15 -5.40 -2.78 5.86
N PRO A 16 -4.36 -3.64 5.89
CA PRO A 16 -3.15 -3.43 5.10
C PRO A 16 -3.47 -3.22 3.61
N LEU A 17 -2.72 -2.34 2.95
CA LEU A 17 -3.00 -1.92 1.56
C LEU A 17 -3.09 -3.11 0.59
N VAL A 18 -2.13 -4.03 0.66
CA VAL A 18 -2.07 -5.22 -0.21
C VAL A 18 -3.29 -6.10 -0.01
N GLU A 19 -3.69 -6.34 1.26
CA GLU A 19 -4.87 -7.14 1.57
C GLU A 19 -6.14 -6.49 1.02
N LYS A 20 -6.30 -5.17 1.23
CA LYS A 20 -7.44 -4.41 0.72
C LYS A 20 -7.55 -4.55 -0.79
N LEU A 21 -6.47 -4.26 -1.53
CA LEU A 21 -6.47 -4.29 -2.99
C LEU A 21 -6.67 -5.70 -3.54
N LEU A 22 -6.11 -6.72 -2.89
CA LEU A 22 -6.32 -8.10 -3.29
C LEU A 22 -7.78 -8.52 -3.09
N ARG A 23 -8.43 -8.13 -1.99
CA ARG A 23 -9.87 -8.36 -1.76
C ARG A 23 -10.72 -7.70 -2.85
N GLU A 24 -10.44 -6.43 -3.15
CA GLU A 24 -11.14 -5.68 -4.21
C GLU A 24 -10.94 -6.31 -5.59
N ALA A 25 -9.72 -6.77 -5.90
CA ALA A 25 -9.40 -7.40 -7.17
C ALA A 25 -10.08 -8.76 -7.34
N ILE A 26 -10.17 -9.57 -6.29
CA ILE A 26 -10.84 -10.89 -6.36
C ILE A 26 -12.35 -10.76 -6.52
N ALA A 27 -12.95 -9.65 -6.05
CA ALA A 27 -14.37 -9.37 -6.22
C ALA A 27 -14.75 -9.00 -7.67
N ASP A 28 -13.79 -8.55 -8.48
CA ASP A 28 -13.97 -8.25 -9.90
C ASP A 28 -13.42 -9.41 -10.75
N PRO A 29 -14.25 -10.14 -11.51
CA PRO A 29 -13.81 -11.28 -12.31
C PRO A 29 -12.66 -10.96 -13.29
N LYS A 30 -12.64 -9.75 -13.86
CA LYS A 30 -11.60 -9.35 -14.83
C LYS A 30 -10.26 -9.13 -14.13
N LYS A 31 -10.28 -8.42 -13.00
CA LYS A 31 -9.07 -8.18 -12.19
C LYS A 31 -8.54 -9.46 -11.57
N LYS A 32 -9.44 -10.33 -11.10
CA LYS A 32 -9.09 -11.67 -10.64
C LYS A 32 -8.37 -12.45 -11.73
N GLN A 33 -8.91 -12.47 -12.94
CA GLN A 33 -8.27 -13.19 -14.06
C GLN A 33 -6.89 -12.60 -14.38
N ALA A 34 -6.75 -11.26 -14.41
CA ALA A 34 -5.46 -10.62 -14.65
C ALA A 34 -4.39 -11.01 -13.61
N ILE A 35 -4.77 -11.18 -12.34
CA ILE A 35 -3.86 -11.70 -11.31
C ILE A 35 -3.46 -13.13 -11.63
N LEU A 36 -4.42 -14.01 -11.94
CA LEU A 36 -4.14 -15.41 -12.24
C LEU A 36 -3.25 -15.58 -13.49
N ASP A 37 -3.48 -14.78 -14.53
CA ASP A 37 -2.67 -14.78 -15.74
C ASP A 37 -1.25 -14.29 -15.46
N ALA A 38 -1.10 -13.25 -14.64
CA ALA A 38 0.19 -12.68 -14.29
C ALA A 38 1.01 -13.60 -13.36
N THR A 39 0.36 -14.33 -12.46
CA THR A 39 1.03 -15.18 -11.47
C THR A 39 1.06 -16.65 -11.86
N GLY A 40 0.27 -17.10 -12.83
CA GLY A 40 0.09 -18.53 -13.12
C GLY A 40 -0.55 -19.33 -11.98
N TRP A 41 -1.18 -18.65 -11.02
CA TRP A 41 -1.78 -19.31 -9.86
C TRP A 41 -3.05 -20.07 -10.22
N ASP A 42 -3.29 -21.13 -9.43
CA ASP A 42 -4.61 -21.76 -9.38
C ASP A 42 -5.69 -20.76 -8.88
N PRO A 43 -6.93 -20.80 -9.41
CA PRO A 43 -8.00 -19.88 -9.03
C PRO A 43 -8.36 -19.83 -7.53
N SER A 44 -7.98 -20.84 -6.74
CA SER A 44 -8.17 -20.88 -5.28
C SER A 44 -7.08 -20.14 -4.50
N MET A 45 -5.90 -19.91 -5.10
CA MET A 45 -4.73 -19.36 -4.41
C MET A 45 -4.97 -17.98 -3.79
N PRO A 46 -5.61 -17.00 -4.48
CA PRO A 46 -5.85 -15.69 -3.89
C PRO A 46 -6.68 -15.75 -2.59
N SER A 47 -7.68 -16.63 -2.54
CA SER A 47 -8.50 -16.84 -1.34
C SER A 47 -7.69 -17.50 -0.21
N LYS A 48 -6.80 -18.45 -0.53
CA LYS A 48 -5.93 -19.09 0.45
C LYS A 48 -4.99 -18.07 1.10
N ILE A 49 -4.38 -17.19 0.30
CA ILE A 49 -3.54 -16.09 0.77
C ILE A 49 -4.31 -15.16 1.71
N LEU A 50 -5.52 -14.73 1.32
CA LEU A 50 -6.36 -13.86 2.16
C LEU A 50 -6.83 -14.53 3.47
N SER A 51 -6.89 -15.86 3.50
CA SER A 51 -7.18 -16.64 4.71
C SER A 51 -5.94 -17.01 5.52
N ASN A 52 -4.74 -16.58 5.11
CA ASN A 52 -3.45 -16.97 5.67
C ASN A 52 -3.18 -18.49 5.66
N SER A 53 -3.87 -19.26 4.82
CA SER A 53 -3.64 -20.71 4.66
C SER A 53 -2.51 -21.01 3.65
N ALA A 54 -2.04 -20.00 2.94
CA ALA A 54 -0.87 -20.07 2.07
C ALA A 54 -0.14 -18.72 2.02
N GLY A 55 1.16 -18.75 1.73
CA GLY A 55 1.99 -17.56 1.54
C GLY A 55 2.16 -17.18 0.06
N VAL A 56 2.78 -16.02 -0.18
CA VAL A 56 3.24 -15.58 -1.51
C VAL A 56 4.72 -15.94 -1.64
N THR A 57 5.10 -16.70 -2.66
CA THR A 57 6.51 -17.01 -2.94
C THR A 57 7.18 -15.83 -3.65
N LEU A 58 8.50 -15.69 -3.49
CA LEU A 58 9.27 -14.54 -3.99
C LEU A 58 9.13 -14.33 -5.50
N GLU A 59 9.00 -15.40 -6.28
CA GLU A 59 8.82 -15.35 -7.74
C GLU A 59 7.52 -14.62 -8.16
N HIS A 60 6.49 -14.64 -7.31
CA HIS A 60 5.18 -14.04 -7.61
C HIS A 60 5.02 -12.61 -7.07
N PHE A 61 5.91 -12.13 -6.21
CA PHE A 61 5.77 -10.84 -5.53
C PHE A 61 5.64 -9.68 -6.53
N ASN A 62 6.55 -9.62 -7.50
CA ASN A 62 6.55 -8.55 -8.50
C ASN A 62 5.31 -8.61 -9.41
N ALA A 63 4.94 -9.81 -9.87
CA ALA A 63 3.77 -10.01 -10.73
C ALA A 63 2.47 -9.63 -10.01
N LEU A 64 2.32 -10.05 -8.75
CA LEU A 64 1.18 -9.71 -7.92
C LEU A 64 1.06 -8.20 -7.73
N PHE A 65 2.15 -7.53 -7.33
CA PHE A 65 2.11 -6.08 -7.10
C PHE A 65 1.77 -5.32 -8.37
N TYR A 66 2.37 -5.68 -9.50
CA TYR A 66 2.06 -5.03 -10.77
C TYR A 66 0.60 -5.25 -11.19
N ALA A 67 0.05 -6.45 -11.04
CA ALA A 67 -1.35 -6.74 -11.32
C ALA A 67 -2.34 -5.97 -10.41
N LEU A 68 -1.90 -5.63 -9.19
CA LEU A 68 -2.65 -4.76 -8.27
C LEU A 68 -2.45 -3.25 -8.53
N GLY A 69 -1.64 -2.88 -9.53
CA GLY A 69 -1.31 -1.48 -9.82
C GLY A 69 -0.34 -0.87 -8.80
N LEU A 70 0.46 -1.70 -8.14
CA LEU A 70 1.46 -1.29 -7.15
C LEU A 70 2.87 -1.35 -7.74
N VAL A 71 3.73 -0.46 -7.26
CA VAL A 71 5.17 -0.49 -7.49
C VAL A 71 5.86 -0.54 -6.13
N VAL A 72 6.85 -1.42 -6.00
CA VAL A 72 7.70 -1.48 -4.81
C VAL A 72 8.89 -0.56 -5.00
N THR A 73 9.14 0.27 -4.01
CA THR A 73 10.31 1.13 -3.94
C THR A 73 10.88 1.10 -2.53
N THR A 74 12.11 1.58 -2.36
CA THR A 74 12.74 1.65 -1.04
C THR A 74 12.09 2.75 -0.20
N VAL A 75 12.13 2.59 1.13
CA VAL A 75 11.64 3.61 2.06
C VAL A 75 12.33 4.94 1.81
N GLY A 76 13.66 4.93 1.62
CA GLY A 76 14.43 6.15 1.35
C GLY A 76 14.02 6.89 0.07
N TYR A 77 13.53 6.20 -0.97
CA TYR A 77 12.98 6.86 -2.15
C TYR A 77 11.70 7.65 -1.81
N MET A 78 10.82 7.07 -0.99
CA MET A 78 9.61 7.75 -0.55
C MET A 78 9.92 8.91 0.41
N ASP A 79 10.90 8.74 1.29
CA ASP A 79 11.36 9.81 2.19
C ASP A 79 11.95 10.99 1.41
N TYR A 80 12.74 10.71 0.37
CA TYR A 80 13.25 11.73 -0.54
C TYR A 80 12.12 12.53 -1.22
N LEU A 81 11.07 11.84 -1.71
CA LEU A 81 9.91 12.52 -2.28
C LEU A 81 9.15 13.37 -1.25
N ALA A 82 9.01 12.86 -0.02
CA ALA A 82 8.38 13.59 1.07
C ALA A 82 9.14 14.88 1.41
N GLU A 83 10.46 14.78 1.58
CA GLU A 83 11.33 15.93 1.85
C GLU A 83 11.30 16.94 0.70
N GLY A 84 11.38 16.47 -0.55
CA GLY A 84 11.24 17.32 -1.73
C GLY A 84 9.94 18.14 -1.73
N ASN A 85 8.83 17.53 -1.29
CA ASN A 85 7.56 18.23 -1.17
C ASN A 85 7.54 19.30 -0.06
N VAL A 86 8.33 19.13 1.00
CA VAL A 86 8.50 20.13 2.07
C VAL A 86 9.36 21.30 1.60
N ILE A 87 10.53 21.02 1.01
CA ILE A 87 11.54 22.05 0.73
C ILE A 87 11.26 22.87 -0.54
N GLY A 88 10.33 22.46 -1.40
CA GLY A 88 9.89 23.36 -2.46
C GLY A 88 9.26 22.77 -3.71
N SER A 89 9.31 21.45 -3.96
CA SER A 89 8.74 20.85 -5.18
C SER A 89 7.25 21.18 -5.34
N ASN A 90 6.54 21.31 -4.21
CA ASN A 90 5.11 21.65 -4.18
C ASN A 90 4.85 23.15 -3.92
N CYS A 91 5.86 23.93 -3.49
CA CYS A 91 5.69 25.34 -3.16
C CYS A 91 5.82 26.23 -4.39
N ARG A 92 4.76 27.00 -4.68
CA ARG A 92 4.76 28.01 -5.75
C ARG A 92 5.82 29.09 -5.54
N CYS A 93 5.99 29.60 -4.31
CA CYS A 93 6.95 30.66 -4.01
C CYS A 93 8.40 30.22 -4.28
N ALA A 94 8.75 28.99 -3.95
CA ALA A 94 10.09 28.44 -4.20
C ALA A 94 10.38 28.40 -5.71
N ARG A 95 9.40 27.97 -6.53
CA ARG A 95 9.49 27.95 -7.99
C ARG A 95 9.55 29.34 -8.64
N MET A 96 9.04 30.37 -7.95
CA MET A 96 9.07 31.76 -8.40
C MET A 96 10.29 32.53 -7.85
N ASN A 97 11.30 31.83 -7.31
CA ASN A 97 12.49 32.42 -6.68
C ASN A 97 12.20 33.31 -5.46
N MET A 98 11.10 33.05 -4.74
CA MET A 98 10.67 33.82 -3.56
C MET A 98 10.95 33.09 -2.23
N GLY A 99 11.65 31.95 -2.26
CA GLY A 99 11.89 31.08 -1.10
C GLY A 99 10.73 30.11 -0.79
N ALA A 100 10.93 29.23 0.19
CA ALA A 100 9.93 28.21 0.57
C ALA A 100 8.73 28.83 1.31
N CYS A 101 7.54 28.34 0.97
CA CYS A 101 6.27 28.72 1.57
C CYS A 101 6.29 28.20 3.02
N GLY A 102 6.48 29.08 4.00
CA GLY A 102 6.62 28.68 5.41
C GLY A 102 8.01 28.85 6.02
N ALA A 103 8.98 29.45 5.31
CA ALA A 103 10.24 29.90 5.91
C ALA A 103 10.08 31.16 6.82
N ALA A 104 8.88 31.38 7.37
CA ALA A 104 8.58 32.46 8.30
C ALA A 104 7.57 31.99 9.35
N ALA A 105 8.08 31.25 10.35
CA ALA A 105 7.78 31.40 11.78
C ALA A 105 8.84 30.62 12.58
#